data_AF-A0A3R9LK03-F1
#
_entry.id   AF-A0A3R9LK03-F1
#
_cell.length_a   1.000
_cell.length_b   1.000
_cell.length_c   1.000
_cell.angle_alpha   90.00
_cell.angle_beta   90.00
_cell.angle_gamma   90.00
#
_symmetry.space_group_name_H-M   'P 1'
#
loop_
_entity.id
_entity.type
_entity.pdbx_description
1 polymer ?
#
loop_
_entity_poly.entity_id
_entity_poly.type
_entity_poly.pdbx_seq_one_letter_code
_entity_poly.pdbx_strand_id
1 'polypeptide(L)'
;MEKFTNRNIQNNKLEQEQFSLQDRIQNIHNFENEDTTRDQEIAIVASMIGRIPTLERQNSDSQDFHDISVWTLQEMLRVSYELGKLSQEAPVPTEL
;
A
#
# COMPACT_ATOMS: atom_id res chain seq x y z
N MET A 1 20.58 21.94 42.57
CA MET A 1 19.13 21.89 42.30
C MET A 1 18.96 21.94 40.79
N GLU A 2 19.16 20.82 40.12
CA GLU A 2 19.01 20.70 38.66
C GLU A 2 17.87 19.73 38.38
N LYS A 3 16.83 20.24 37.72
CA LYS A 3 15.65 19.49 37.33
C LYS A 3 15.93 18.82 35.99
N PHE A 4 16.44 17.60 36.01
CA PHE A 4 16.38 16.73 34.83
C PHE A 4 15.01 16.06 34.82
N THR A 5 14.06 16.71 34.18
CA THR A 5 12.77 16.11 33.83
C THR A 5 13.04 14.97 32.87
N ASN A 6 12.89 13.76 33.40
CA ASN A 6 12.83 12.52 32.66
C ASN A 6 11.71 12.67 31.61
N ARG A 7 12.08 12.89 30.34
CA ARG A 7 11.13 13.00 29.23
C ARG A 7 10.55 11.62 28.97
N ASN A 8 9.51 11.33 29.74
CA ASN A 8 8.27 10.68 29.33
C ASN A 8 8.43 9.81 28.07
N ILE A 9 8.93 8.59 28.26
CA ILE A 9 8.69 7.48 27.34
C ILE A 9 7.23 7.08 27.53
N GLN A 10 6.34 7.92 27.05
CA GLN A 10 4.95 7.59 26.76
C GLN A 10 4.65 8.39 25.51
N ASN A 11 4.85 7.78 24.35
CA ASN A 11 4.01 8.07 23.21
C ASN A 11 3.96 6.83 22.32
N ASN A 12 2.84 6.14 22.50
CA ASN A 12 2.18 5.32 21.51
C ASN A 12 2.78 3.93 21.26
N LYS A 13 2.72 3.11 22.31
CA LYS A 13 2.03 1.82 22.17
C LYS A 13 0.69 2.14 21.51
N LEU A 14 0.64 2.07 20.18
CA LEU A 14 -0.58 2.16 19.38
C LEU A 14 -1.49 1.11 19.98
N GLU A 15 -2.38 1.56 20.84
CA GLU A 15 -3.46 0.75 21.36
C GLU A 15 -4.07 0.17 20.11
N GLN A 16 -4.03 -1.16 20.01
CA GLN A 16 -4.73 -1.89 18.98
C GLN A 16 -6.22 -1.77 19.31
N GLU A 17 -6.76 -0.54 19.25
CA GLU A 17 -8.16 -0.34 18.95
C GLU A 17 -8.35 -1.04 17.62
N GLN A 18 -9.15 -2.11 17.64
CA GLN A 18 -9.48 -2.85 16.45
C GLN A 18 -10.32 -1.95 15.56
N PHE A 19 -9.65 -1.06 14.81
CA PHE A 19 -10.26 -0.34 13.72
C PHE A 19 -10.94 -1.36 12.83
N SER A 20 -12.22 -1.13 12.57
CA SER A 20 -12.96 -1.97 11.64
C SER A 20 -12.23 -1.97 10.30
N LEU A 21 -12.39 -3.02 9.50
CA LEU A 21 -11.77 -3.08 8.18
C LEU A 21 -12.16 -1.84 7.35
N GLN A 22 -13.37 -1.34 7.56
CA GLN A 22 -13.92 -0.14 6.95
C GLN A 22 -13.10 1.11 7.34
N ASP A 23 -12.81 1.31 8.62
CA ASP A 23 -12.01 2.45 9.09
C ASP A 23 -10.59 2.42 8.52
N ARG A 24 -10.00 1.22 8.42
CA ARG A 24 -8.69 1.02 7.82
C ARG A 24 -8.69 1.36 6.33
N ILE A 25 -9.72 0.94 5.58
CA ILE A 25 -9.89 1.27 4.16
C ILE A 25 -10.03 2.78 3.98
N GLN A 26 -10.83 3.44 4.82
CA GLN A 26 -11.02 4.89 4.76
C GLN A 26 -9.70 5.63 4.99
N ASN A 27 -8.92 5.20 5.98
CA ASN A 27 -7.62 5.81 6.27
C ASN A 27 -6.61 5.60 5.13
N ILE A 28 -6.64 4.46 4.45
CA ILE A 28 -5.78 4.20 3.27
C ILE A 28 -6.15 5.14 2.12
N HIS A 29 -7.45 5.32 1.83
CA HIS A 29 -7.91 6.22 0.76
C HIS A 29 -7.56 7.70 1.02
N ASN A 30 -7.56 8.10 2.29
CA ASN A 30 -7.26 9.48 2.67
C ASN A 30 -5.75 9.79 2.74
N PHE A 31 -4.90 8.77 2.63
CA PHE A 31 -3.45 8.93 2.64
C PHE A 31 -2.94 9.16 1.21
N GLU A 32 -2.77 10.43 0.83
CA GLU A 32 -2.01 10.79 -0.36
C GLU A 32 -0.53 10.45 -0.12
N ASN A 33 -0.14 9.21 -0.45
CA ASN A 33 1.26 8.86 -0.60
C ASN A 33 1.59 8.90 -2.09
N GLU A 34 2.42 9.87 -2.51
CA GLU A 34 3.13 9.87 -3.80
C GLU A 34 4.22 8.79 -3.82
N ASP A 35 3.92 7.58 -3.33
CA ASP A 35 4.84 6.46 -3.42
C ASP A 35 4.80 5.89 -4.85
N THR A 36 5.55 6.56 -5.71
CA THR A 36 5.71 6.19 -7.12
C THR A 36 6.23 4.76 -7.31
N THR A 37 6.93 4.19 -6.32
CA THR A 37 7.44 2.81 -6.40
C THR A 37 6.29 1.83 -6.20
N ARG A 38 5.47 2.04 -5.17
CA ARG A 38 4.25 1.24 -4.94
C ARG A 38 3.33 1.25 -6.16
N ASP A 39 3.09 2.42 -6.74
CA ASP A 39 2.21 2.56 -7.90
C ASP A 39 2.80 1.89 -9.16
N GLN A 40 4.12 1.94 -9.34
CA GLN A 40 4.81 1.22 -10.42
C GLN A 40 4.65 -0.30 -10.26
N GLU A 41 4.86 -0.85 -9.06
CA GLU A 41 4.70 -2.28 -8.82
C GLU A 41 3.26 -2.75 -9.08
N ILE A 42 2.27 -1.97 -8.65
CA ILE A 42 0.85 -2.25 -8.92
C ILE A 42 0.57 -2.19 -10.44
N ALA A 43 1.11 -1.20 -11.15
CA ALA A 43 0.95 -1.10 -12.60
C ALA A 43 1.58 -2.29 -13.34
N ILE A 44 2.74 -2.78 -12.89
CA ILE A 44 3.39 -3.98 -13.42
C ILE A 44 2.48 -5.21 -13.22
N VAL A 45 1.92 -5.40 -12.03
CA VAL A 45 0.99 -6.51 -11.74
C VAL A 45 -0.25 -6.44 -12.64
N ALA A 46 -0.85 -5.26 -12.80
CA ALA A 46 -2.01 -5.06 -13.66
C ALA A 46 -1.71 -5.40 -15.13
N SER A 47 -0.54 -5.01 -15.62
CA SER A 47 -0.08 -5.31 -16.98
C SER A 47 0.18 -6.81 -17.19
N MET A 48 0.93 -7.44 -16.30
CA MET A 48 1.38 -8.82 -16.47
C MET A 48 0.26 -9.85 -16.24
N ILE A 49 -0.58 -9.64 -15.23
CA ILE A 49 -1.62 -10.61 -14.81
C ILE A 49 -2.98 -10.20 -15.36
N GLY A 50 -3.37 -8.94 -15.13
CA GLY A 50 -4.66 -8.39 -15.55
C GLY A 50 -4.77 -8.14 -17.05
N ARG A 51 -3.64 -8.08 -17.78
CA ARG A 51 -3.56 -7.64 -19.17
C ARG A 51 -4.11 -6.21 -19.38
N ILE A 52 -4.03 -5.39 -18.33
CA ILE A 52 -4.45 -4.00 -18.31
C ILE A 52 -3.23 -3.13 -18.64
N PRO A 53 -3.19 -2.43 -19.80
CA PRO A 53 -1.99 -1.71 -20.24
C PRO A 53 -1.62 -0.55 -19.33
N THR A 54 -2.60 0.12 -18.74
CA THR A 54 -2.43 1.27 -17.86
C THR A 54 -3.58 1.33 -16.85
N LEU A 55 -3.30 1.81 -15.64
CA LEU A 55 -4.30 2.11 -14.62
C LEU A 55 -4.73 3.59 -14.64
N GLU A 56 -4.14 4.39 -15.53
CA GLU A 56 -4.51 5.79 -15.76
C GLU A 56 -5.84 5.89 -16.50
N ARG A 57 -6.65 6.90 -16.16
CA ARG A 57 -7.92 7.19 -16.85
C ARG A 57 -7.65 7.75 -18.25
N GLN A 58 -8.29 7.15 -19.26
CA GLN A 58 -8.19 7.52 -20.67
C GLN A 58 -9.44 8.27 -21.18
N ASN A 59 -10.46 8.45 -20.34
CA ASN A 59 -11.72 9.12 -20.68
C ASN A 59 -12.45 8.44 -21.85
N SER A 60 -12.35 7.12 -21.92
CA SER A 60 -13.00 6.31 -22.96
C SER A 60 -13.41 4.97 -22.39
N ASP A 61 -14.70 4.64 -22.49
CA ASP A 61 -15.24 3.43 -21.88
C ASP A 61 -14.51 2.15 -22.35
N SER A 62 -14.20 2.05 -23.64
CA SER A 62 -13.49 0.88 -24.19
C SER A 62 -12.03 0.76 -23.74
N GLN A 63 -11.47 1.84 -23.19
CA GLN A 63 -10.09 1.89 -22.71
C GLN A 63 -10.00 1.85 -21.18
N ASP A 64 -11.06 2.28 -20.48
CA ASP A 64 -11.12 2.38 -19.02
C ASP A 64 -11.85 1.19 -18.35
N PHE A 65 -12.68 0.45 -19.10
CA PHE A 65 -13.36 -0.74 -18.60
C PHE A 65 -12.73 -2.02 -19.15
N HIS A 66 -12.30 -2.89 -18.24
CA HIS A 66 -11.70 -4.19 -18.55
C HIS A 66 -12.51 -5.33 -17.96
N ASP A 67 -12.87 -6.31 -18.79
CA ASP A 67 -13.47 -7.56 -18.34
C ASP A 67 -12.39 -8.44 -17.70
N ILE A 68 -12.47 -8.60 -16.37
CA ILE A 68 -11.55 -9.44 -15.60
C ILE A 68 -12.29 -10.62 -14.98
N SER A 69 -11.69 -11.80 -15.05
CA SER A 69 -12.21 -12.95 -14.32
C SER A 69 -11.97 -12.78 -12.82
N VAL A 70 -12.85 -13.35 -11.99
CA VAL A 70 -12.68 -13.32 -10.53
C VAL A 70 -11.33 -13.92 -10.11
N TRP A 71 -10.84 -14.94 -10.82
CA TRP A 71 -9.56 -15.59 -10.51
C TRP A 71 -8.38 -14.68 -10.85
N THR A 72 -8.46 -13.96 -11.96
CA THR A 72 -7.46 -12.94 -12.33
C THR A 72 -7.41 -11.83 -11.28
N LEU A 73 -8.56 -11.34 -10.83
CA LEU A 73 -8.62 -10.33 -9.76
C LEU A 73 -8.01 -10.85 -8.46
N GLN A 74 -8.34 -12.09 -8.06
CA GLN A 74 -7.78 -12.71 -6.85
C GLN A 74 -6.24 -12.82 -6.92
N GLU A 75 -5.71 -13.23 -8.07
CA GLU A 75 -4.26 -13.38 -8.25
C GLU A 75 -3.55 -12.02 -8.24
N MET A 76 -4.12 -11.00 -8.88
CA MET A 76 -3.58 -9.63 -8.82
C MET A 76 -3.49 -9.14 -7.38
N LEU A 77 -4.56 -9.30 -6.59
CA LEU A 77 -4.57 -8.89 -5.17
C LEU A 77 -3.53 -9.66 -4.35
N ARG A 78 -3.40 -10.96 -4.59
CA ARG A 78 -2.43 -11.82 -3.89
C ARG A 78 -1.00 -11.39 -4.17
N VAL A 79 -0.64 -11.20 -5.45
CA VAL A 79 0.73 -10.83 -5.83
C VAL A 79 1.08 -9.44 -5.28
N SER A 80 0.19 -8.46 -5.42
CA SER A 80 0.43 -7.11 -4.85
C SER A 80 0.63 -7.15 -3.34
N TYR A 81 -0.11 -8.00 -2.62
CA TYR A 81 0.06 -8.17 -1.18
C TYR A 81 1.42 -8.78 -0.81
N GLU A 82 1.87 -9.80 -1.53
CA GLU A 82 3.18 -10.43 -1.30
C GLU A 82 4.33 -9.46 -1.60
N LEU A 83 4.25 -8.69 -2.69
CA LEU A 83 5.24 -7.65 -3.01
C LEU A 83 5.32 -6.59 -1.91
N GLY A 84 4.17 -6.12 -1.42
CA GLY A 84 4.11 -5.15 -0.33
C GLY A 84 4.79 -5.65 0.96
N LYS A 85 4.75 -6.96 1.26
CA LYS A 85 5.48 -7.53 2.40
C LYS A 85 6.98 -7.53 2.18
N LEU A 86 7.44 -7.92 0.99
CA LEU A 86 8.87 -7.95 0.65
C LEU A 86 9.49 -6.55 0.69
N SER A 87 8.74 -5.52 0.28
CA SER A 87 9.20 -4.13 0.35
C SER A 87 9.46 -3.64 1.79
N GLN A 88 8.86 -4.27 2.81
CA GLN A 88 9.11 -3.93 4.21
C GLN A 88 10.32 -4.67 4.82
N GLU A 89 10.81 -5.72 4.15
CA GLU A 89 11.94 -6.56 4.62
C GLU A 89 13.30 -6.11 4.07
N ALA A 90 13.36 -5.05 3.25
CA ALA A 90 14.63 -4.52 2.73
C ALA A 90 15.56 -4.08 3.88
N PRO A 91 16.81 -4.57 3.95
CA PRO A 91 17.70 -4.31 5.07
C PRO A 91 18.07 -2.82 5.13
N VAL A 92 17.90 -2.22 6.31
CA VAL A 92 18.47 -0.92 6.68
C VAL A 92 19.94 -0.90 6.26
N PRO A 93 20.40 0.05 5.41
CA PRO A 93 21.81 0.23 5.13
C PRO A 93 22.53 0.41 6.45
N THR A 94 23.32 -0.59 6.84
CA THR A 94 24.24 -0.46 7.97
C THR A 94 25.32 0.49 7.45
N GLU A 95 25.30 1.73 7.96
CA GLU A 95 26.35 2.72 7.71
C GLU A 95 27.73 2.09 7.96
N LEU A 96 28.63 2.23 6.99
CA LEU A 96 30.07 1.97 7.13
C LEU A 96 30.82 3.29 7.13
#